data_AF-A0A368TCI4-F1
#
_entry.id   AF-A0A368TCI4-F1
#
_cell.length_a   1.000
_cell.length_b   1.000
_cell.length_c   1.000
_cell.angle_alpha   90.00
_cell.angle_beta   90.00
_cell.angle_gamma   90.00
#
_symmetry.space_group_name_H-M   'P 1'
#
loop_
_entity.id
_entity.type
_entity.pdbx_description
1 polymer ?
#
loop_
_entity_poly.entity_id
_entity_poly.type
_entity_poly.pdbx_seq_one_letter_code
_entity_poly.pdbx_strand_id
1 'polypeptide(L)'
;MDNQLEWIKNVLDDTKNNSSIEHVFMFAHEPAFPNGGHIQDAQWYNGGDSAENEDYVGNPLDRAYVVERRDELWEAISQNGKVVAVFFGDEHNYNRMRVDSETPVHLDGSANANFTHSVWQIISGGAGAPFYAQEDTPWSGDVEVFYPSKHYCMVSVDGDKASLKAISDSGEIVDECVLCG
;
A
#
# COMPACT_ATOMS: atom_id res chain seq x y z
N MET A 1 5.59 -9.93 -14.32
CA MET A 1 4.96 -10.21 -13.01
C MET A 1 3.92 -11.35 -13.09
N ASP A 2 3.61 -11.82 -14.30
CA ASP A 2 2.40 -12.56 -14.64
C ASP A 2 2.17 -13.81 -13.79
N ASN A 3 3.16 -14.70 -13.67
CA ASN A 3 3.03 -15.93 -12.86
C ASN A 3 2.78 -15.64 -11.37
N GLN A 4 3.42 -14.59 -10.83
CA GLN A 4 3.25 -14.22 -9.43
C GLN A 4 1.87 -13.62 -9.20
N LEU A 5 1.41 -12.75 -10.11
CA LEU A 5 0.09 -12.14 -10.03
C LEU A 5 -1.02 -13.17 -10.19
N GLU A 6 -0.88 -14.11 -11.12
CA GLU A 6 -1.81 -15.24 -11.29
C GLU A 6 -1.87 -16.09 -10.01
N TRP A 7 -0.72 -16.42 -9.42
CA TRP A 7 -0.68 -17.12 -8.14
C TRP A 7 -1.37 -16.34 -7.00
N ILE A 8 -1.13 -15.03 -6.89
CA ILE A 8 -1.81 -14.18 -5.89
C ILE A 8 -3.32 -14.19 -6.09
N LYS A 9 -3.79 -14.03 -7.35
CA LYS A 9 -5.23 -14.06 -7.68
C LYS A 9 -5.87 -15.39 -7.24
N ASN A 10 -5.21 -16.52 -7.50
CA ASN A 10 -5.69 -17.83 -7.06
C ASN A 10 -5.77 -17.95 -5.52
N VAL A 11 -4.76 -17.46 -4.79
CA VAL A 11 -4.77 -17.46 -3.31
C VAL A 11 -5.89 -16.57 -2.78
N LEU A 12 -6.10 -15.39 -3.39
CA LEU A 12 -7.21 -14.50 -3.02
C LEU A 12 -8.56 -15.18 -3.30
N ASP A 13 -8.75 -15.85 -4.42
CA ASP A 13 -10.00 -16.57 -4.71
C ASP A 13 -10.26 -17.70 -3.70
N ASP A 14 -9.23 -18.45 -3.32
CA ASP A 14 -9.34 -19.50 -2.29
C ASP A 14 -9.75 -18.92 -0.94
N THR A 15 -9.15 -17.79 -0.52
CA THR A 15 -9.49 -17.13 0.75
C THR A 15 -10.92 -16.56 0.74
N LYS A 16 -11.36 -16.00 -0.39
CA LYS A 16 -12.72 -15.49 -0.58
C LYS A 16 -13.75 -16.60 -0.40
N ASN A 17 -13.49 -17.77 -0.97
CA ASN A 17 -14.37 -18.93 -0.91
C ASN A 17 -14.30 -19.72 0.41
N ASN A 18 -13.30 -19.48 1.25
CA ASN A 18 -13.17 -20.15 2.54
C ASN A 18 -13.91 -19.42 3.67
N SER A 19 -15.04 -19.95 4.11
CA SER A 19 -15.86 -19.37 5.19
C SER A 19 -15.18 -19.36 6.57
N SER A 20 -14.09 -20.12 6.78
CA SER A 20 -13.33 -20.07 8.03
C SER A 20 -12.32 -18.91 8.10
N ILE A 21 -12.15 -18.18 7.00
CA ILE A 21 -11.26 -17.01 6.92
C ILE A 21 -12.14 -15.77 6.89
N GLU A 22 -11.98 -14.91 7.90
CA GLU A 22 -12.69 -13.64 8.03
C GLU A 22 -11.81 -12.46 7.61
N HIS A 23 -10.55 -12.46 8.04
CA HIS A 23 -9.59 -11.37 7.79
C HIS A 23 -8.38 -11.86 7.02
N VAL A 24 -8.01 -11.15 5.96
CA VAL A 24 -6.79 -11.38 5.19
C VAL A 24 -5.87 -10.16 5.35
N PHE A 25 -4.62 -10.42 5.74
CA PHE A 25 -3.55 -9.43 5.79
C PHE A 25 -2.45 -9.85 4.82
N MET A 26 -2.01 -8.91 3.98
CA MET A 26 -0.97 -9.14 2.99
C MET A 26 0.30 -8.37 3.34
N PHE A 27 1.45 -8.88 2.90
CA PHE A 27 2.75 -8.29 3.17
C PHE A 27 3.58 -8.27 1.88
N ALA A 28 4.15 -7.12 1.56
CA ALA A 28 5.08 -6.92 0.46
C ALA A 28 6.15 -5.91 0.86
N HIS A 29 7.17 -5.72 0.03
CA HIS A 29 8.26 -4.78 0.35
C HIS A 29 7.93 -3.37 -0.16
N GLU A 30 7.91 -3.19 -1.47
CA GLU A 30 7.70 -1.90 -2.16
C GLU A 30 6.21 -1.50 -2.12
N PRO A 31 5.86 -0.30 -1.63
CA PRO A 31 4.48 0.21 -1.57
C PRO A 31 3.76 0.27 -2.91
N ALA A 32 2.45 0.00 -2.91
CA ALA A 32 1.60 0.25 -4.08
C ALA A 32 1.44 1.76 -4.34
N PHE A 33 1.20 2.51 -3.26
CA PHE A 33 1.03 3.97 -3.27
C PHE A 33 2.06 4.61 -2.34
N PRO A 34 3.34 4.76 -2.75
CA PRO A 34 4.40 5.37 -1.93
C PRO A 34 4.06 6.81 -1.53
N ASN A 35 4.53 7.28 -0.39
CA ASN A 35 4.36 8.69 0.01
C ASN A 35 5.58 9.25 0.76
N GLY A 36 6.74 8.69 0.48
CA GLY A 36 8.05 9.09 0.98
C GLY A 36 9.10 8.86 -0.10
N GLY A 37 10.30 8.43 0.29
CA GLY A 37 11.48 8.44 -0.59
C GLY A 37 11.50 7.47 -1.77
N HIS A 38 10.39 6.78 -2.06
CA HIS A 38 10.32 5.72 -3.08
C HIS A 38 9.27 5.97 -4.17
N ILE A 39 8.93 7.24 -4.45
CA ILE A 39 8.02 7.59 -5.54
C ILE A 39 8.54 7.20 -6.94
N GLN A 40 9.87 7.03 -7.08
CA GLN A 40 10.55 6.79 -8.36
C GLN A 40 10.88 5.30 -8.61
N ASP A 41 10.76 4.42 -7.62
CA ASP A 41 11.24 3.05 -7.69
C ASP A 41 10.36 1.98 -7.02
N ALA A 42 9.35 2.35 -6.22
CA ALA A 42 8.31 1.43 -5.74
C ALA A 42 7.30 1.10 -6.86
N GLN A 43 6.10 0.61 -6.55
CA GLN A 43 5.13 0.19 -7.57
C GLN A 43 4.45 1.37 -8.31
N TRP A 44 5.08 2.54 -8.35
CA TRP A 44 4.57 3.76 -8.97
C TRP A 44 5.43 4.32 -10.09
N TYR A 45 6.76 4.42 -9.90
CA TYR A 45 7.71 5.00 -10.87
C TYR A 45 7.20 6.34 -11.45
N ASN A 46 6.94 7.35 -10.61
CA ASN A 46 6.39 8.65 -11.03
C ASN A 46 5.17 8.55 -11.97
N GLY A 47 4.32 7.55 -11.77
CA GLY A 47 3.14 7.33 -12.60
C GLY A 47 3.38 6.66 -13.93
N GLY A 48 4.56 6.08 -14.12
CA GLY A 48 4.90 5.32 -15.32
C GLY A 48 5.22 6.17 -16.54
N ASP A 49 5.01 7.49 -16.48
CA ASP A 49 5.19 8.38 -17.63
C ASP A 49 6.68 8.46 -18.01
N SER A 50 6.98 8.19 -19.28
CA SER A 50 8.32 8.31 -19.84
C SER A 50 8.93 9.72 -19.71
N ALA A 51 8.12 10.77 -19.57
CA ALA A 51 8.60 12.13 -19.34
C ALA A 51 9.09 12.36 -17.90
N GLU A 52 8.64 11.53 -16.95
CA GLU A 52 8.96 11.61 -15.52
C GLU A 52 9.96 10.52 -15.08
N ASN A 53 10.43 9.69 -16.02
CA ASN A 53 11.29 8.55 -15.76
C ASN A 53 12.45 8.48 -16.76
N GLU A 54 13.65 8.21 -16.25
CA GLU A 54 14.85 8.10 -17.07
C GLU A 54 15.65 6.82 -16.76
N ASP A 55 16.42 6.34 -17.75
CA ASP A 55 17.44 5.31 -17.52
C ASP A 55 18.72 5.90 -16.86
N TYR A 56 19.71 5.06 -16.58
CA TYR A 56 20.94 5.48 -15.90
C TYR A 56 21.81 6.49 -16.69
N VAL A 57 21.50 6.74 -17.97
CA VAL A 57 22.18 7.74 -18.81
C VAL A 57 21.29 8.95 -19.15
N GLY A 58 20.07 9.01 -18.62
CA GLY A 58 19.14 10.12 -18.80
C GLY A 58 18.21 10.00 -20.01
N ASN A 59 18.03 8.81 -20.59
CA ASN A 59 17.04 8.63 -21.67
C ASN A 59 15.63 8.40 -21.08
N PRO A 60 14.57 8.97 -21.68
CA PRO A 60 13.19 8.70 -21.30
C PRO A 60 12.89 7.20 -21.23
N LEU A 61 12.20 6.77 -20.17
CA LEU A 61 11.94 5.37 -19.89
C LEU A 61 10.46 5.14 -19.57
N ASP A 62 9.74 4.48 -20.46
CA ASP A 62 8.35 4.08 -20.24
C ASP A 62 8.25 3.02 -19.13
N ARG A 63 7.52 3.38 -18.07
CA ARG A 63 7.27 2.54 -16.89
C ARG A 63 5.77 2.26 -16.70
N ALA A 64 4.93 2.55 -17.70
CA ALA A 64 3.47 2.37 -17.63
C ALA A 64 3.09 0.94 -17.21
N TYR A 65 3.82 -0.08 -17.68
CA TYR A 65 3.60 -1.47 -17.28
C TYR A 65 3.68 -1.70 -15.75
N VAL A 66 4.46 -0.91 -15.00
CA VAL A 66 4.50 -1.02 -13.53
C VAL A 66 3.16 -0.60 -12.93
N VAL A 67 2.63 0.54 -13.37
CA VAL A 67 1.33 1.06 -12.94
C VAL A 67 0.20 0.11 -13.33
N GLU A 68 0.23 -0.41 -14.56
CA GLU A 68 -0.74 -1.43 -15.02
C GLU A 68 -0.76 -2.66 -14.10
N ARG A 69 0.42 -3.18 -13.71
CA ARG A 69 0.51 -4.37 -12.83
C ARG A 69 0.15 -4.07 -11.39
N ARG A 70 0.48 -2.88 -10.87
CA ARG A 70 0.04 -2.41 -9.56
C ARG A 70 -1.49 -2.38 -9.51
N ASP A 71 -2.11 -1.82 -10.54
CA ASP A 71 -3.57 -1.73 -10.63
C ASP A 71 -4.20 -3.11 -10.71
N GLU A 72 -3.73 -4.00 -11.59
CA GLU A 72 -4.25 -5.37 -11.64
C GLU A 72 -4.10 -6.15 -10.32
N LEU A 73 -3.03 -5.88 -9.56
CA LEU A 73 -2.83 -6.44 -8.23
C LEU A 73 -3.83 -5.86 -7.23
N TRP A 74 -3.93 -4.53 -7.15
CA TRP A 74 -4.79 -3.86 -6.19
C TRP A 74 -6.28 -4.10 -6.47
N GLU A 75 -6.67 -4.23 -7.74
CA GLU A 75 -8.00 -4.68 -8.14
C GLU A 75 -8.33 -6.05 -7.55
N ALA A 76 -7.44 -7.03 -7.68
CA ALA A 76 -7.65 -8.37 -7.12
C ALA A 76 -7.75 -8.34 -5.58
N ILE A 77 -6.88 -7.55 -4.94
CA ILE A 77 -6.87 -7.33 -3.50
C ILE A 77 -8.21 -6.76 -3.03
N SER A 78 -8.65 -5.68 -3.68
CA SER A 78 -9.89 -4.98 -3.37
C SER A 78 -11.13 -5.87 -3.66
N GLN A 79 -11.16 -6.60 -4.77
CA GLN A 79 -12.30 -7.46 -5.14
C GLN A 79 -12.46 -8.71 -4.25
N ASN A 80 -11.43 -9.06 -3.48
CA ASN A 80 -11.49 -10.17 -2.53
C ASN A 80 -12.54 -9.92 -1.42
N GLY A 81 -12.63 -8.68 -0.93
CA GLY A 81 -13.58 -8.25 0.10
C GLY A 81 -13.26 -8.73 1.54
N LYS A 82 -12.27 -9.60 1.73
CA LYS A 82 -11.76 -9.99 3.07
C LYS A 82 -10.36 -9.45 3.36
N VAL A 83 -9.68 -8.87 2.38
CA VAL A 83 -8.40 -8.19 2.61
C VAL A 83 -8.66 -6.93 3.40
N VAL A 84 -8.15 -6.92 4.63
CA VAL A 84 -8.30 -5.82 5.58
C VAL A 84 -7.20 -4.79 5.36
N ALA A 85 -5.96 -5.26 5.26
CA ALA A 85 -4.80 -4.40 5.07
C ALA A 85 -3.67 -5.08 4.29
N VAL A 86 -2.92 -4.26 3.55
CA VAL A 86 -1.66 -4.62 2.90
C VAL A 86 -0.55 -3.83 3.57
N PHE A 87 0.43 -4.55 4.11
CA PHE A 87 1.60 -3.99 4.78
C PHE A 87 2.79 -3.94 3.83
N PHE A 88 3.46 -2.79 3.82
CA PHE A 88 4.68 -2.53 3.07
C PHE A 88 5.80 -2.10 3.99
N GLY A 89 7.04 -2.30 3.53
CA GLY A 89 8.24 -1.77 4.18
C GLY A 89 8.80 -0.65 3.33
N ASP A 90 10.07 -0.81 2.94
CA ASP A 90 10.84 -0.02 1.97
C ASP A 90 10.97 1.46 2.32
N GLU A 91 9.85 2.18 2.33
CA GLU A 91 9.77 3.50 2.91
C GLU A 91 9.99 3.48 4.43
N HIS A 92 11.06 4.15 4.87
CA HIS A 92 11.45 4.27 6.27
C HIS A 92 10.58 5.27 7.06
N ASN A 93 9.27 5.10 6.98
CA ASN A 93 8.25 5.85 7.71
C ASN A 93 7.11 4.91 8.11
N TYR A 94 6.22 5.41 8.96
CA TYR A 94 4.87 4.88 9.09
C TYR A 94 3.95 5.74 8.23
N ASN A 95 3.15 5.11 7.37
CA ASN A 95 2.08 5.75 6.62
C ASN A 95 0.85 4.84 6.64
N ARG A 96 -0.32 5.41 6.94
CA ARG A 96 -1.61 4.73 6.81
C ARG A 96 -2.56 5.55 5.94
N MET A 97 -3.11 4.89 4.93
CA MET A 97 -4.18 5.41 4.07
C MET A 97 -5.20 4.32 3.75
N ARG A 98 -6.43 4.73 3.50
CA ARG A 98 -7.49 3.83 3.02
C ARG A 98 -7.64 4.03 1.52
N VAL A 99 -7.49 2.95 0.76
CA VAL A 99 -7.58 3.00 -0.71
C VAL A 99 -8.92 2.45 -1.16
N ASP A 100 -9.63 3.19 -1.98
CA ASP A 100 -10.92 2.81 -2.56
C ASP A 100 -11.10 3.37 -3.98
N SER A 101 -12.32 3.27 -4.52
CA SER A 101 -12.66 3.68 -5.89
C SER A 101 -12.56 5.17 -6.15
N GLU A 102 -12.43 6.00 -5.11
CA GLU A 102 -12.34 7.46 -5.21
C GLU A 102 -10.92 7.98 -4.95
N THR A 103 -10.01 7.12 -4.46
CA THR A 103 -8.62 7.50 -4.21
C THR A 103 -7.93 7.86 -5.54
N PRO A 104 -7.32 9.06 -5.66
CA PRO A 104 -6.62 9.49 -6.87
C PRO A 104 -5.28 8.74 -6.99
N VAL A 105 -5.29 7.57 -7.62
CA VAL A 105 -4.13 6.67 -7.71
C VAL A 105 -3.30 6.83 -8.98
N HIS A 106 -3.72 7.70 -9.87
CA HIS A 106 -3.02 8.03 -11.13
C HIS A 106 -2.43 9.43 -11.13
N LEU A 107 -1.45 9.66 -12.02
CA LEU A 107 -0.67 10.90 -12.10
C LEU A 107 -1.54 12.11 -12.43
N ASP A 108 -2.60 11.90 -13.22
CA ASP A 108 -3.59 12.91 -13.58
C ASP A 108 -4.64 13.16 -12.48
N GLY A 109 -4.50 12.51 -11.32
CA GLY A 109 -5.45 12.57 -10.22
C GLY A 109 -6.71 11.73 -10.42
N SER A 110 -6.76 10.87 -11.45
CA SER A 110 -7.88 9.94 -11.62
C SER A 110 -7.80 8.77 -10.63
N ALA A 111 -8.97 8.29 -10.24
CA ALA A 111 -9.13 7.09 -9.41
C ALA A 111 -9.33 5.83 -10.27
N ASN A 112 -9.25 4.65 -9.65
CA ASN A 112 -9.57 3.38 -10.31
C ASN A 112 -10.88 2.79 -9.75
N ALA A 113 -11.94 2.85 -10.56
CA ALA A 113 -13.28 2.37 -10.19
C ALA A 113 -13.38 0.86 -9.93
N ASN A 114 -12.38 0.07 -10.32
CA ASN A 114 -12.34 -1.37 -10.05
C ASN A 114 -11.90 -1.69 -8.61
N PHE A 115 -11.51 -0.68 -7.82
CA PHE A 115 -11.22 -0.81 -6.39
C PHE A 115 -12.52 -0.86 -5.57
N THR A 116 -13.26 -1.95 -5.73
CA THR A 116 -14.62 -2.18 -5.22
C THR A 116 -14.80 -2.28 -3.70
N HIS A 117 -13.77 -2.64 -2.92
CA HIS A 117 -13.83 -2.62 -1.45
C HIS A 117 -12.62 -1.84 -0.93
N SER A 118 -12.85 -0.95 0.02
CA SER A 118 -11.75 -0.17 0.57
C SER A 118 -10.78 -1.07 1.34
N VAL A 119 -9.48 -0.91 1.10
CA VAL A 119 -8.41 -1.68 1.77
C VAL A 119 -7.41 -0.71 2.38
N TRP A 120 -6.94 -1.02 3.60
CA TRP A 120 -5.89 -0.23 4.23
C TRP A 120 -4.53 -0.53 3.58
N GLN A 121 -3.85 0.51 3.11
CA GLN A 121 -2.41 0.44 2.88
C GLN A 121 -1.69 0.92 4.14
N ILE A 122 -0.76 0.12 4.63
CA ILE A 122 0.10 0.47 5.77
C ILE A 122 1.55 0.32 5.36
N ILE A 123 2.30 1.42 5.35
CA ILE A 123 3.75 1.40 5.25
C ILE A 123 4.31 1.38 6.67
N SER A 124 5.19 0.43 6.96
CA SER A 124 5.80 0.22 8.27
C SER A 124 7.30 -0.10 8.17
N GLY A 125 8.04 0.64 7.34
CA GLY A 125 9.47 0.41 7.08
C GLY A 125 10.43 1.09 8.06
N GLY A 126 9.93 1.75 9.11
CA GLY A 126 10.73 2.56 10.04
C GLY A 126 11.60 1.80 11.05
N ALA A 127 11.94 0.52 10.84
CA ALA A 127 12.61 -0.30 11.86
C ALA A 127 14.05 0.15 12.21
N GLY A 128 14.71 1.00 11.39
CA GLY A 128 16.02 1.56 11.77
C GLY A 128 16.86 2.22 10.69
N ALA A 129 16.52 2.10 9.41
CA ALA A 129 17.19 2.82 8.33
C ALA A 129 16.81 4.32 8.32
N PRO A 130 17.57 5.20 7.63
CA PRO A 130 17.34 6.65 7.65
C PRO A 130 15.94 7.03 7.14
N PHE A 131 15.24 7.88 7.88
CA PHE A 131 13.84 8.18 7.61
C PHE A 131 13.63 9.04 6.38
N TYR A 132 12.46 8.85 5.75
CA TYR A 132 11.99 9.70 4.67
C TYR A 132 10.93 10.68 5.19
N ALA A 133 11.00 11.92 4.70
CA ALA A 133 9.91 12.87 4.84
C ALA A 133 8.75 12.48 3.91
N GLN A 134 7.57 13.04 4.16
CA GLN A 134 6.44 12.86 3.27
C GLN A 134 6.70 13.60 1.94
N GLU A 135 6.36 12.96 0.83
CA GLU A 135 6.46 13.54 -0.51
C GLU A 135 5.07 13.84 -1.10
N ASP A 136 5.03 14.60 -2.19
CA ASP A 136 3.78 15.01 -2.84
C ASP A 136 3.42 14.02 -3.95
N THR A 137 2.31 13.30 -3.77
CA THR A 137 1.73 12.37 -4.75
C THR A 137 0.23 12.64 -4.86
N PRO A 138 -0.45 12.16 -5.91
CA PRO A 138 -1.88 12.38 -6.08
C PRO A 138 -2.74 12.01 -4.86
N TRP A 139 -2.36 10.95 -4.13
CA TRP A 139 -3.04 10.45 -2.92
C TRP A 139 -2.52 11.05 -1.60
N SER A 140 -1.59 12.01 -1.61
CA SER A 140 -1.08 12.61 -0.36
C SER A 140 -2.18 13.17 0.54
N GLY A 141 -3.30 13.64 -0.06
CA GLY A 141 -4.46 14.14 0.67
C GLY A 141 -5.25 13.07 1.45
N ASP A 142 -5.08 11.78 1.10
CA ASP A 142 -5.76 10.64 1.72
C ASP A 142 -4.89 9.92 2.75
N VAL A 143 -3.64 10.37 2.95
CA VAL A 143 -2.78 9.87 4.03
C VAL A 143 -3.29 10.38 5.37
N GLU A 144 -3.79 9.48 6.19
CA GLU A 144 -4.39 9.82 7.48
C GLU A 144 -3.33 10.11 8.54
N VAL A 145 -2.25 9.32 8.53
CA VAL A 145 -1.14 9.46 9.47
C VAL A 145 0.16 9.20 8.74
N PHE A 146 1.13 10.09 8.97
CA PHE A 146 2.51 9.95 8.52
C PHE A 146 3.45 10.18 9.71
N TYR A 147 4.36 9.25 9.97
CA TYR A 147 5.33 9.35 11.06
C TYR A 147 6.74 8.91 10.62
N PRO A 148 7.67 9.87 10.41
CA PRO A 148 9.01 9.61 9.89
C PRO A 148 10.02 9.27 11.00
N SER A 149 9.72 8.24 11.78
CA SER A 149 10.60 7.81 12.87
C SER A 149 10.40 6.32 13.16
N LYS A 150 11.21 5.79 14.09
CA LYS A 150 11.18 4.38 14.45
C LYS A 150 9.84 3.98 15.04
N HIS A 151 9.30 2.90 14.52
CA HIS A 151 8.06 2.31 15.00
C HIS A 151 7.98 0.83 14.63
N TYR A 152 6.96 0.17 15.18
CA TYR A 152 6.47 -1.12 14.73
C TYR A 152 4.94 -1.15 14.84
N CYS A 153 4.31 -2.00 14.04
CA CYS A 153 2.86 -2.20 14.05
C CYS A 153 2.48 -3.43 14.88
N MET A 154 1.37 -3.35 15.61
CA MET A 154 0.73 -4.47 16.30
C MET A 154 -0.72 -4.57 15.85
N VAL A 155 -1.07 -5.70 15.23
CA VAL A 155 -2.45 -6.03 14.84
C VAL A 155 -3.09 -6.89 15.92
N SER A 156 -4.29 -6.52 16.37
CA SER A 156 -5.10 -7.30 17.30
C SER A 156 -6.42 -7.69 16.63
N VAL A 157 -6.77 -8.97 16.70
CA VAL A 157 -8.01 -9.53 16.13
C VAL A 157 -8.84 -10.12 17.26
N ASP A 158 -10.10 -9.68 17.35
CA ASP A 158 -11.11 -10.18 18.29
C ASP A 158 -12.40 -10.44 17.51
N GLY A 159 -12.60 -11.70 17.10
CA GLY A 159 -13.71 -12.09 16.23
C GLY A 159 -13.68 -11.36 14.88
N ASP A 160 -14.78 -10.68 14.56
CA ASP A 160 -14.97 -9.91 13.33
C ASP A 160 -14.26 -8.55 13.34
N LYS A 161 -13.64 -8.15 14.47
CA LYS A 161 -12.94 -6.89 14.60
C LYS A 161 -11.43 -7.06 14.50
N ALA A 162 -10.80 -6.26 13.65
CA ALA A 162 -9.34 -6.07 13.63
C ALA A 162 -8.96 -4.62 13.94
N SER A 163 -7.86 -4.44 14.65
CA SER A 163 -7.33 -3.12 15.02
C SER A 163 -5.81 -3.08 14.89
N LEU A 164 -5.28 -1.88 14.70
CA LEU A 164 -3.86 -1.59 14.53
C LEU A 164 -3.40 -0.62 15.62
N LYS A 165 -2.20 -0.86 16.15
CA LYS A 165 -1.41 0.14 16.88
C LYS A 165 -0.06 0.31 16.19
N ALA A 166 0.31 1.54 15.85
CA ALA A 166 1.68 1.90 15.54
C ALA A 166 2.35 2.41 16.83
N ILE A 167 3.48 1.83 17.19
CA ILE A 167 4.16 2.08 18.47
C ILE A 167 5.58 2.53 18.16
N SER A 168 6.02 3.65 18.73
CA SER A 168 7.38 4.17 18.58
C SER A 168 8.43 3.29 19.27
N ASP A 169 9.71 3.57 19.05
CA ASP A 169 10.80 2.92 19.79
C ASP A 169 10.83 3.30 21.29
N SER A 170 10.22 4.42 21.68
CA SER A 170 9.99 4.80 23.09
C SER A 170 8.81 4.05 23.73
N GLY A 171 8.01 3.30 22.96
CA GLY A 171 6.79 2.63 23.42
C GLY A 171 5.54 3.52 23.42
N GLU A 172 5.62 4.73 22.86
CA GLU A 172 4.49 5.63 22.71
C GLU A 172 3.59 5.17 21.55
N ILE A 173 2.27 5.30 21.72
CA ILE A 173 1.33 5.02 20.64
C ILE A 173 1.38 6.21 19.67
N VAL A 174 1.85 5.95 18.46
CA VAL A 174 1.90 6.91 17.35
C VAL A 174 0.52 7.01 16.68
N ASP A 175 -0.15 5.86 16.53
CA ASP A 175 -1.46 5.75 15.91
C ASP A 175 -2.21 4.53 16.45
N GLU A 176 -3.52 4.61 16.52
CA GLU A 176 -4.42 3.51 16.90
C GLU A 176 -5.72 3.62 16.11
N CYS A 177 -6.07 2.57 15.36
CA CYS A 177 -7.29 2.55 14.56
C CYS A 177 -7.95 1.16 14.52
N VAL A 178 -9.25 1.16 14.21
CA VAL A 178 -9.99 -0.05 13.85
C VAL A 178 -9.88 -0.22 12.34
N LEU A 179 -9.40 -1.39 11.89
CA LEU A 179 -9.22 -1.68 10.48
C LEU A 179 -10.51 -2.22 9.85
N CYS A 180 -11.24 -3.06 10.59
CA CYS A 180 -12.54 -3.63 10.22
C CYS A 180 -13.27 -4.11 11.50
N GLY A 181 -14.57 -4.41 11.38
CA GLY A 181 -15.46 -4.82 12.47
C GLY A 181 -16.60 -3.84 12.70
#